data_AF-A0A6T6KU67-F1
#
_entry.id   AF-A0A6T6KU67-F1
#
_cell.length_a   1.000
_cell.length_b   1.000
_cell.length_c   1.000
_cell.angle_alpha   90.00
_cell.angle_beta   90.00
_cell.angle_gamma   90.00
#
_symmetry.space_group_name_H-M   'P 1'
#
loop_
_entity.id
_entity.type
_entity.pdbx_description
1 polymer ?
#
loop_
_entity_poly.entity_id
_entity_poly.type
_entity_poly.pdbx_seq_one_letter_code
_entity_poly.pdbx_strand_id
1 'polypeptide(L)'
;MTTTDERASLLEQGNIVESGQTRMGQEMHTDVTGIVQDIILGAADGLTVPFALAAGLSSAFSESRYIIVAVLSELAAGAISMGLGGYLSGKTEVDHYKTEKRREEHEVIHQEDDEIEETLEIFREYGLSDEQIAPICEHFKNNHEAWVEFMMKFELQLDKPDDMQPVYSALVIGGSYLLAGMIPLLPVSSSTPGPF
;
A
#
# COMPACT_ATOMS: atom_id res chain seq x y z
N MET A 1 -14.73 54.26 35.67
CA MET A 1 -15.57 53.09 35.33
C MET A 1 -15.10 52.60 33.96
N THR A 2 -13.84 52.15 33.88
CA THR A 2 -13.11 51.97 32.59
C THR A 2 -11.83 51.12 32.74
N THR A 3 -11.74 50.21 33.71
CA THR A 3 -10.52 49.38 33.88
C THR A 3 -10.83 47.91 34.17
N THR A 4 -12.06 47.58 34.54
CA THR A 4 -12.50 46.21 34.81
C THR A 4 -13.02 45.51 33.53
N ASP A 5 -13.67 46.25 32.63
CA ASP A 5 -14.18 45.71 31.35
C ASP A 5 -13.06 45.34 30.36
N GLU A 6 -11.96 46.08 30.34
CA GLU A 6 -10.84 45.86 29.41
C GLU A 6 -10.04 44.58 29.77
N ARG A 7 -10.02 44.21 31.06
CA ARG A 7 -9.44 42.93 31.51
C ARG A 7 -10.35 41.74 31.24
N ALA A 8 -11.67 41.93 31.24
CA ALA A 8 -12.61 40.87 30.89
C ALA A 8 -12.53 40.53 29.38
N SER A 9 -12.41 41.53 28.52
CA SER A 9 -12.28 41.32 27.06
C SER A 9 -10.97 40.63 26.67
N LEU A 10 -9.86 40.89 27.38
CA LEU A 10 -8.57 40.24 27.13
C LEU A 10 -8.53 38.78 27.62
N LEU A 11 -9.26 38.46 28.68
CA LEU A 11 -9.40 37.07 29.16
C LEU A 11 -10.33 36.25 28.26
N GLU A 12 -11.37 36.87 27.70
CA GLU A 12 -12.23 36.24 26.71
C GLU A 12 -11.47 36.02 25.39
N GLN A 13 -10.69 37.00 24.93
CA GLN A 13 -9.82 36.87 23.75
C GLN A 13 -8.70 35.83 23.92
N GLY A 14 -8.09 35.71 25.10
CA GLY A 14 -7.11 34.66 25.39
C GLY A 14 -7.70 33.24 25.38
N ASN A 15 -8.96 33.09 25.79
CA ASN A 15 -9.65 31.80 25.84
C ASN A 15 -10.20 31.36 24.47
N ILE A 16 -10.41 32.29 23.54
CA ILE A 16 -10.83 31.98 22.16
C ILE A 16 -9.65 31.43 21.34
N VAL A 17 -8.41 31.83 21.64
CA VAL A 17 -7.20 31.39 20.91
C VAL A 17 -6.77 29.96 21.29
N GLU A 18 -7.05 29.47 22.49
CA GLU A 18 -6.70 28.08 22.90
C GLU A 18 -7.66 27.01 22.38
N SER A 19 -8.85 27.37 21.88
CA SER A 19 -9.86 26.40 21.41
C SER A 19 -9.71 25.98 19.94
N GLY A 20 -8.68 26.48 19.25
CA GLY A 20 -8.38 26.22 17.84
C GLY A 20 -7.48 25.01 17.57
N GLN A 21 -7.47 23.99 18.44
CA GLN A 21 -6.94 22.68 18.05
C GLN A 21 -7.88 22.06 17.02
N THR A 22 -7.65 22.40 15.75
CA THR A 22 -8.12 21.63 14.62
C THR A 22 -7.67 20.20 14.87
N ARG A 23 -8.60 19.36 15.32
CA ARG A 23 -8.48 17.92 15.20
C ARG A 23 -8.35 17.67 13.70
N MET A 24 -7.11 17.60 13.22
CA MET A 24 -6.78 16.91 11.99
C MET A 24 -7.38 15.52 12.18
N GLY A 25 -8.59 15.34 11.67
CA GLY A 25 -9.18 14.02 11.54
C GLY A 25 -8.15 13.25 10.75
N GLN A 26 -7.47 12.33 11.43
CA GLN A 26 -6.55 11.42 10.79
C GLN A 26 -7.46 10.51 9.97
N GLU A 27 -7.84 10.98 8.78
CA GLU A 27 -8.51 10.16 7.80
C GLU A 27 -7.51 9.06 7.46
N MET A 28 -7.72 7.89 8.05
CA MET A 28 -7.03 6.69 7.63
C MET A 28 -7.45 6.43 6.18
N HIS A 29 -6.67 6.95 5.25
CA HIS A 29 -6.53 6.32 3.95
C HIS A 29 -5.84 4.98 4.19
N THR A 30 -6.61 4.00 4.65
CA THR A 30 -6.23 2.61 4.46
C THR A 30 -6.13 2.42 2.96
N ASP A 31 -5.05 1.81 2.49
CA ASP A 31 -4.88 1.45 1.08
C ASP A 31 -5.84 0.30 0.72
N VAL A 32 -7.13 0.65 0.62
CA VAL A 32 -8.21 -0.26 0.24
C VAL A 32 -7.94 -0.80 -1.17
N THR A 33 -7.26 -0.03 -2.01
CA THR A 33 -6.93 -0.42 -3.38
C THR A 33 -5.97 -1.60 -3.41
N GLY A 34 -4.88 -1.54 -2.62
CA GLY A 34 -3.91 -2.64 -2.52
C GLY A 34 -4.55 -3.95 -2.03
N ILE A 35 -5.37 -3.89 -0.98
CA ILE A 35 -6.06 -5.08 -0.45
C ILE A 35 -7.03 -5.67 -1.49
N VAL A 36 -7.78 -4.84 -2.20
CA VAL A 36 -8.71 -5.31 -3.23
C VAL A 36 -7.96 -5.96 -4.38
N GLN A 37 -6.84 -5.39 -4.82
CA GLN A 37 -5.97 -5.97 -5.84
C GLN A 37 -5.46 -7.35 -5.42
N ASP A 38 -4.96 -7.46 -4.18
CA ASP A 38 -4.48 -8.71 -3.60
C ASP A 38 -5.57 -9.81 -3.55
N ILE A 39 -6.79 -9.43 -3.17
CA ILE A 39 -7.95 -10.35 -3.19
C ILE A 39 -8.23 -10.81 -4.61
N ILE A 40 -8.29 -9.88 -5.57
CA ILE A 40 -8.62 -10.19 -6.97
C ILE A 40 -7.57 -11.13 -7.57
N LEU A 41 -6.29 -10.86 -7.36
CA LEU A 41 -5.18 -11.70 -7.83
C LEU A 41 -5.28 -13.12 -7.25
N GLY A 42 -5.37 -13.23 -5.92
CA GLY A 42 -5.49 -14.52 -5.27
C GLY A 42 -6.74 -15.29 -5.71
N ALA A 43 -7.89 -14.62 -5.74
CA ALA A 43 -9.17 -15.25 -6.08
C ALA A 43 -9.27 -15.67 -7.55
N ALA A 44 -8.75 -14.86 -8.48
CA ALA A 44 -8.77 -15.18 -9.91
C ALA A 44 -7.97 -16.46 -10.20
N ASP A 45 -6.76 -16.57 -9.65
CA ASP A 45 -5.91 -17.75 -9.85
C ASP A 45 -6.44 -18.94 -9.05
N GLY A 46 -6.91 -18.70 -7.83
CA GLY A 46 -7.55 -19.72 -7.00
C GLY A 46 -8.81 -20.30 -7.63
N LEU A 47 -9.58 -19.54 -8.43
CA LEU A 47 -10.72 -20.11 -9.16
C LEU A 47 -10.28 -20.91 -10.39
N THR A 48 -9.34 -20.36 -11.16
CA THR A 48 -9.05 -20.84 -12.51
C THR A 48 -8.14 -22.07 -12.53
N VAL A 49 -7.06 -22.08 -11.74
CA VAL A 49 -6.07 -23.17 -11.77
C VAL A 49 -6.64 -24.48 -11.20
N PRO A 50 -7.27 -24.49 -10.01
CA PRO A 50 -7.86 -25.71 -9.45
C PRO A 50 -9.00 -26.25 -10.31
N PHE A 51 -9.80 -25.37 -10.92
CA PHE A 51 -10.86 -25.76 -11.85
C PHE A 51 -10.30 -26.43 -13.10
N ALA A 52 -9.32 -25.81 -13.76
CA ALA A 52 -8.70 -26.36 -14.96
C ALA A 52 -8.04 -27.72 -14.66
N LEU A 53 -7.38 -27.84 -13.50
CA LEU A 53 -6.80 -29.10 -13.04
C LEU A 53 -7.87 -30.18 -12.83
N ALA A 54 -8.94 -29.87 -12.10
CA ALA A 54 -10.04 -30.81 -11.86
C ALA A 54 -10.70 -31.27 -13.16
N ALA A 55 -11.00 -30.32 -14.06
CA ALA A 55 -11.61 -30.59 -15.36
C ALA A 55 -10.70 -31.47 -16.24
N GLY A 56 -9.40 -31.16 -16.28
CA GLY A 56 -8.42 -31.95 -17.02
C GLY A 56 -8.31 -33.39 -16.50
N LEU A 57 -8.18 -33.56 -15.19
CA LEU A 57 -8.05 -34.88 -14.56
C LEU A 57 -9.34 -35.71 -14.66
N SER A 58 -10.51 -35.07 -14.73
CA SER A 58 -11.80 -35.77 -14.88
C SER A 58 -11.91 -36.57 -16.18
N SER A 59 -11.11 -36.24 -17.20
CA SER A 59 -11.04 -37.02 -18.45
C SER A 59 -10.15 -38.27 -18.35
N ALA A 60 -9.22 -38.30 -17.40
CA ALA A 60 -8.19 -39.33 -17.27
C ALA A 60 -8.44 -40.30 -16.10
N PHE A 61 -9.16 -39.86 -15.06
CA PHE A 61 -9.41 -40.63 -13.85
C PHE A 61 -10.90 -40.80 -13.59
N SER A 62 -11.34 -42.05 -13.42
CA SER A 62 -12.74 -42.38 -13.08
C SER A 62 -13.05 -42.25 -11.58
N GLU A 63 -12.01 -42.32 -10.73
CA GLU A 63 -12.13 -42.24 -9.27
C GLU A 63 -11.91 -40.79 -8.79
N SER A 64 -12.99 -40.15 -8.31
CA SER A 64 -12.97 -38.76 -7.83
C SER A 64 -11.97 -38.51 -6.68
N ARG A 65 -11.62 -39.54 -5.90
CA ARG A 65 -10.65 -39.40 -4.80
C ARG A 65 -9.26 -38.98 -5.26
N TYR A 66 -8.81 -39.44 -6.44
CA TYR A 66 -7.50 -39.03 -6.97
C TYR A 66 -7.51 -37.58 -7.44
N ILE A 67 -8.62 -37.14 -8.03
CA ILE A 67 -8.82 -35.76 -8.47
C ILE A 67 -8.81 -34.82 -7.26
N ILE A 68 -9.56 -35.17 -6.20
CA ILE A 68 -9.64 -34.36 -4.97
C ILE A 68 -8.26 -34.21 -4.32
N VAL A 69 -7.51 -35.30 -4.17
CA VAL A 69 -6.15 -35.23 -3.57
C VAL A 69 -5.21 -34.37 -4.42
N ALA A 70 -5.28 -34.49 -5.74
CA ALA A 70 -4.46 -33.68 -6.65
C ALA A 70 -4.79 -32.19 -6.50
N VAL A 71 -6.07 -31.82 -6.53
CA VAL A 71 -6.52 -30.43 -6.41
C VAL A 71 -6.20 -29.87 -5.02
N LEU A 72 -6.42 -30.62 -3.93
CA LEU A 72 -6.04 -30.16 -2.59
C LEU A 72 -4.53 -29.94 -2.43
N SER A 73 -3.72 -30.79 -3.08
CA SER A 73 -2.26 -30.63 -3.07
C SER A 73 -1.84 -29.39 -3.85
N GLU A 74 -2.49 -29.14 -4.99
CA GLU A 74 -2.29 -27.93 -5.79
C GLU A 74 -2.74 -26.67 -5.04
N LEU A 75 -3.89 -26.69 -4.36
CA LEU A 75 -4.34 -25.57 -3.54
C LEU A 75 -3.34 -25.20 -2.44
N ALA A 76 -2.80 -26.20 -1.73
CA ALA A 76 -1.81 -25.97 -0.70
C ALA A 76 -0.51 -25.38 -1.27
N ALA A 77 0.00 -25.94 -2.37
CA ALA A 77 1.22 -25.46 -3.02
C ALA A 77 1.03 -24.06 -3.62
N GLY A 78 -0.09 -23.84 -4.30
CA GLY A 78 -0.46 -22.59 -4.94
C GLY A 78 -0.63 -21.47 -3.93
N ALA A 79 -1.33 -21.71 -2.82
CA ALA A 79 -1.51 -20.71 -1.76
C ALA A 79 -0.18 -20.27 -1.12
N ILE A 80 0.74 -21.20 -0.89
CA ILE A 80 2.07 -20.89 -0.37
C ILE A 80 2.85 -20.06 -1.39
N SER A 81 2.85 -20.47 -2.66
CA SER A 81 3.54 -19.76 -3.73
C SER A 81 3.01 -18.34 -3.91
N MET A 82 1.69 -18.20 -3.94
CA MET A 82 0.95 -16.95 -4.06
C MET A 82 1.21 -16.01 -2.88
N GLY A 83 1.12 -16.53 -1.66
CA GLY A 83 1.42 -15.75 -0.46
C GLY A 83 2.88 -15.30 -0.40
N LEU A 84 3.83 -16.16 -0.80
CA LEU A 84 5.24 -15.77 -0.88
C LEU A 84 5.48 -14.72 -1.96
N GLY A 85 4.79 -14.81 -3.10
CA GLY A 85 4.80 -13.80 -4.15
C GLY A 85 4.34 -12.44 -3.64
N GLY A 86 3.18 -12.41 -2.97
CA GLY A 86 2.65 -11.21 -2.32
C GLY A 86 3.62 -10.61 -1.29
N TYR A 87 4.21 -11.45 -0.43
CA TYR A 87 5.21 -11.02 0.54
C TYR A 87 6.41 -10.37 -0.14
N LEU A 88 6.96 -11.03 -1.17
CA LEU A 88 8.17 -10.55 -1.81
C LEU A 88 7.90 -9.25 -2.56
N SER A 89 6.76 -9.13 -3.25
CA SER A 89 6.35 -7.89 -3.92
C SER A 89 6.25 -6.72 -2.94
N GLY A 90 5.51 -6.87 -1.83
CA GLY A 90 5.40 -5.82 -0.82
C GLY A 90 6.76 -5.51 -0.17
N LYS A 91 7.59 -6.54 0.07
CA LYS A 91 8.93 -6.34 0.63
C LYS A 91 9.82 -5.55 -0.33
N THR A 92 9.76 -5.83 -1.63
CA THR A 92 10.49 -5.09 -2.66
C THR A 92 10.09 -3.61 -2.66
N GLU A 93 8.82 -3.28 -2.52
CA GLU A 93 8.34 -1.90 -2.41
C GLU A 93 8.91 -1.19 -1.17
N VAL A 94 8.85 -1.83 0.00
CA VAL A 94 9.42 -1.29 1.24
C VAL A 94 10.94 -1.09 1.13
N ASP A 95 11.65 -2.05 0.56
CA ASP A 95 13.11 -1.97 0.42
C ASP A 95 13.52 -0.94 -0.65
N HIS A 96 12.72 -0.78 -1.72
CA HIS A 96 12.92 0.25 -2.73
C HIS A 96 12.75 1.64 -2.12
N TYR A 97 11.65 1.90 -1.41
CA TYR A 97 11.43 3.16 -0.70
C TYR A 97 12.60 3.50 0.23
N LYS A 98 13.06 2.53 1.03
CA LYS A 98 14.19 2.71 1.95
C LYS A 98 15.50 2.99 1.23
N THR A 99 15.66 2.48 0.02
CA THR A 99 16.88 2.67 -0.77
C THR A 99 16.89 4.06 -1.39
N GLU A 100 15.78 4.47 -2.03
CA GLU A 100 15.66 5.82 -2.57
C GLU A 100 15.72 6.88 -1.46
N LYS A 101 15.06 6.66 -0.32
CA LYS A 101 15.16 7.62 0.80
C LYS A 101 16.60 7.86 1.25
N ARG A 102 17.42 6.80 1.33
CA ARG A 102 18.83 6.95 1.73
C ARG A 102 19.67 7.65 0.65
N ARG A 103 19.31 7.44 -0.61
CA ARG A 103 19.94 8.14 -1.74
C ARG A 103 19.60 9.62 -1.63
N GLU A 104 18.33 9.96 -1.48
CA GLU A 104 17.83 11.32 -1.32
C GLU A 104 18.48 12.04 -0.13
N GLU A 105 18.55 11.40 1.04
CA GLU A 105 19.25 11.91 2.23
C GLU A 105 20.73 12.24 1.97
N HIS A 106 21.37 11.53 1.04
CA HIS A 106 22.74 11.81 0.64
C HIS A 106 22.81 12.95 -0.39
N GLU A 107 21.90 12.99 -1.36
CA GLU A 107 21.89 13.97 -2.46
C GLU A 107 21.60 15.38 -1.93
N VAL A 108 20.62 15.58 -1.04
CA VAL A 108 20.34 16.90 -0.42
C VAL A 108 21.51 17.49 0.38
N ILE A 109 22.48 16.68 0.80
CA ILE A 109 23.67 17.12 1.53
C ILE A 109 24.87 17.34 0.60
N HIS A 110 25.06 16.48 -0.39
CA HIS A 110 26.30 16.43 -1.18
C HIS A 110 26.14 17.01 -2.59
N GLN A 111 24.90 17.12 -3.09
CA GLN A 111 24.52 17.62 -4.41
C GLN A 111 23.47 18.73 -4.27
N GLU A 112 23.61 19.58 -3.25
CA GLU A 112 22.62 20.62 -2.89
C GLU A 112 22.20 21.51 -4.07
N ASP A 113 23.14 21.93 -4.92
CA ASP A 113 22.82 22.80 -6.07
C ASP A 113 21.92 22.10 -7.09
N ASP A 114 22.10 20.79 -7.31
CA ASP A 114 21.29 20.00 -8.23
C ASP A 114 19.88 19.79 -7.66
N GLU A 115 19.77 19.42 -6.38
CA GLU A 115 18.49 19.24 -5.68
C GLU A 115 17.64 20.53 -5.59
N ILE A 116 18.30 21.69 -5.50
CA ILE A 116 17.61 22.98 -5.57
C ILE A 116 16.96 23.17 -6.94
N GLU A 117 17.67 22.86 -8.03
CA GLU A 117 17.12 22.99 -9.37
C GLU A 117 15.94 22.04 -9.58
N GLU A 118 16.04 20.79 -9.13
CA GLU A 118 14.93 19.83 -9.18
C GLU A 118 13.72 20.32 -8.37
N THR A 119 13.95 20.88 -7.18
CA THR A 119 12.90 21.51 -6.37
C THR A 119 12.24 22.69 -7.10
N LEU A 120 13.04 23.53 -7.77
CA LEU A 120 12.54 24.65 -8.57
C LEU A 120 11.69 24.15 -9.74
N GLU A 121 12.14 23.11 -10.44
CA GLU A 121 11.40 22.49 -11.54
C GLU A 121 10.02 22.00 -11.08
N ILE A 122 9.95 21.29 -9.96
CA ILE A 122 8.67 20.83 -9.38
C ILE A 122 7.72 22.00 -9.15
N PHE A 123 8.16 23.10 -8.52
CA PHE A 123 7.28 24.24 -8.28
C PHE A 123 6.94 25.05 -9.54
N ARG A 124 7.84 25.10 -10.52
CA ARG A 124 7.58 25.74 -11.82
C ARG A 124 6.47 25.02 -12.59
N GLU A 125 6.33 23.70 -12.46
CA GLU A 125 5.19 22.96 -13.03
C GLU A 125 3.84 23.43 -12.49
N TYR A 126 3.82 23.92 -11.24
CA TYR A 126 2.64 24.54 -10.62
C TYR A 126 2.51 26.05 -10.93
N GLY A 127 3.42 26.62 -11.73
CA GLY A 127 3.37 28.00 -12.19
C GLY A 127 3.90 29.05 -11.22
N LEU A 128 4.72 28.66 -10.23
CA LEU A 128 5.40 29.60 -9.34
C LEU A 128 6.62 30.24 -10.04
N SER A 129 6.87 31.52 -9.78
CA SER A 129 8.12 32.18 -10.22
C SER A 129 9.28 31.87 -9.28
N ASP A 130 10.50 31.92 -9.79
CA ASP A 130 11.73 31.66 -9.00
C ASP A 130 11.81 32.56 -7.75
N GLU A 131 11.30 33.79 -7.79
CA GLU A 131 11.27 34.69 -6.63
C GLU A 131 10.35 34.19 -5.51
N GLN A 132 9.28 33.46 -5.86
CA GLN A 132 8.35 32.86 -4.91
C GLN A 132 8.91 31.57 -4.29
N ILE A 133 9.71 30.83 -5.05
CA ILE A 133 10.26 29.54 -4.63
C ILE A 133 11.54 29.70 -3.81
N ALA A 134 12.36 30.72 -4.07
CA ALA A 134 13.61 30.99 -3.36
C ALA A 134 13.54 30.87 -1.81
N PRO A 135 12.56 31.48 -1.11
CA PRO A 135 12.44 31.33 0.35
C PRO A 135 12.04 29.91 0.79
N ILE A 136 11.37 29.12 -0.07
CA ILE A 136 11.04 27.72 0.19
C ILE A 136 12.31 26.87 0.12
N CYS A 137 13.14 27.06 -0.92
CA CYS A 137 14.43 26.39 -1.02
C CYS A 137 15.35 26.72 0.17
N GLU A 138 15.39 27.99 0.61
CA GLU A 138 16.15 28.37 1.81
C GLU A 138 15.61 27.70 3.09
N HIS A 139 14.30 27.51 3.20
CA HIS A 139 13.72 26.74 4.30
C HIS A 139 14.16 25.27 4.26
N PHE A 140 14.10 24.64 3.08
CA PHE A 140 14.50 23.24 2.89
C PHE A 140 15.99 23.00 3.18
N LYS A 141 16.88 23.91 2.79
CA LYS A 141 18.30 23.87 3.18
C LYS A 141 18.55 23.88 4.68
N ASN A 142 17.63 24.46 5.47
CA ASN A 142 17.72 24.47 6.92
C ASN A 142 16.99 23.28 7.57
N ASN A 143 16.24 22.50 6.80
CA ASN A 143 15.45 21.36 7.26
C ASN A 143 15.48 20.22 6.23
N HIS A 144 16.62 19.52 6.16
CA HIS A 144 16.83 18.43 5.20
C HIS A 144 15.81 17.29 5.36
N GLU A 145 15.29 17.04 6.56
CA GLU A 145 14.27 16.00 6.76
C GLU A 145 12.99 16.32 5.99
N ALA A 146 12.51 17.56 6.11
CA ALA A 146 11.34 18.01 5.35
C ALA A 146 11.61 18.09 3.84
N TRP A 147 12.85 18.39 3.45
CA TRP A 147 13.24 18.42 2.03
C TRP A 147 13.25 17.02 1.42
N VAL A 148 13.87 16.04 2.07
CA VAL A 148 13.84 14.63 1.64
C VAL A 148 12.40 14.12 1.54
N GLU A 149 11.56 14.43 2.53
CA GLU A 149 10.14 14.02 2.46
C GLU A 149 9.39 14.68 1.30
N PHE A 150 9.73 15.93 0.96
CA PHE A 150 9.20 16.61 -0.22
C PHE A 150 9.67 15.93 -1.51
N MET A 151 10.97 15.69 -1.68
CA MET A 151 11.53 15.08 -2.89
C MET A 151 10.99 13.66 -3.09
N MET A 152 11.01 12.82 -2.04
CA MET A 152 10.42 11.48 -2.07
C MET A 152 8.97 11.49 -2.56
N LYS A 153 8.18 12.50 -2.18
CA LYS A 153 6.76 12.58 -2.53
C LYS A 153 6.49 13.20 -3.89
N PHE A 154 7.16 14.28 -4.23
CA PHE A 154 6.81 15.09 -5.40
C PHE A 154 7.69 14.78 -6.62
N GLU A 155 8.96 14.47 -6.39
CA GLU A 155 9.90 14.12 -7.45
C GLU A 155 9.77 12.62 -7.77
N LEU A 156 10.00 11.76 -6.77
CA LEU A 156 10.01 10.30 -6.95
C LEU A 156 8.62 9.66 -6.91
N GLN A 157 7.61 10.39 -6.45
CA GLN A 157 6.22 9.90 -6.31
C GLN A 157 6.11 8.64 -5.46
N LEU A 158 6.96 8.54 -4.43
CA LEU A 158 7.04 7.43 -3.50
C LEU A 158 6.40 7.81 -2.16
N ASP A 159 5.21 7.27 -1.91
CA ASP A 159 4.59 7.32 -0.59
C ASP A 159 5.28 6.33 0.36
N LYS A 160 5.28 6.65 1.66
CA LYS A 160 5.86 5.79 2.68
C LYS A 160 5.01 4.53 2.86
N PRO A 161 5.54 3.33 2.56
CA PRO A 161 4.78 2.10 2.71
C PRO A 161 4.65 1.69 4.19
N ASP A 162 3.61 0.93 4.52
CA ASP A 162 3.48 0.28 5.83
C ASP A 162 4.45 -0.91 5.89
N ASP A 163 5.29 -0.97 6.93
CA ASP A 163 6.22 -2.09 7.14
C ASP A 163 5.50 -3.45 7.26
N MET A 164 4.20 -3.46 7.62
CA MET A 164 3.38 -4.67 7.70
C MET A 164 2.70 -5.06 6.39
N GLN A 165 2.67 -4.17 5.39
CA GLN A 165 2.07 -4.42 4.07
C GLN A 165 2.53 -5.74 3.43
N PRO A 166 3.82 -6.13 3.45
CA PRO A 166 4.27 -7.40 2.88
C PRO A 166 3.56 -8.61 3.50
N VAL A 167 3.39 -8.59 4.82
CA VAL A 167 2.73 -9.69 5.55
C VAL A 167 1.25 -9.72 5.25
N TYR A 168 0.60 -8.56 5.20
CA TYR A 168 -0.82 -8.48 4.84
C TYR A 168 -1.07 -8.98 3.42
N SER A 169 -0.29 -8.54 2.43
CA SER A 169 -0.42 -9.00 1.05
C SER A 169 -0.23 -10.52 0.93
N ALA A 170 0.75 -11.09 1.64
CA ALA A 170 0.95 -12.53 1.68
C ALA A 170 -0.28 -13.30 2.17
N LEU A 171 -0.88 -12.84 3.27
CA LEU A 171 -2.04 -13.47 3.89
C LEU A 171 -3.30 -13.28 3.05
N VAL A 172 -3.50 -12.09 2.50
CA VAL A 172 -4.68 -11.75 1.70
C VAL A 172 -4.66 -12.50 0.37
N ILE A 173 -3.55 -12.49 -0.36
CA ILE A 173 -3.42 -13.20 -1.65
C ILE A 173 -3.55 -14.71 -1.42
N GLY A 174 -2.74 -15.28 -0.51
CA GLY A 174 -2.76 -16.72 -0.25
C GLY A 174 -4.08 -17.22 0.32
N GLY A 175 -4.69 -16.44 1.23
CA GLY A 175 -6.01 -16.74 1.80
C GLY A 175 -7.12 -16.67 0.75
N SER A 176 -7.13 -15.63 -0.09
CA SER A 176 -8.12 -15.49 -1.18
C SER A 176 -8.00 -16.63 -2.18
N TYR A 177 -6.77 -17.03 -2.52
CA TYR A 177 -6.49 -18.18 -3.37
C TYR A 177 -7.08 -19.48 -2.81
N LEU A 178 -6.85 -19.78 -1.53
CA LEU A 178 -7.43 -20.97 -0.88
C LEU A 178 -8.96 -20.93 -0.89
N LEU A 179 -9.57 -19.81 -0.48
CA LEU A 179 -11.02 -19.71 -0.37
C LEU A 179 -11.71 -19.83 -1.73
N ALA A 180 -11.16 -19.15 -2.74
CA ALA A 180 -11.62 -19.24 -4.12
C ALA A 180 -11.50 -20.66 -4.69
N GLY A 181 -10.36 -21.30 -4.46
CA GLY A 181 -10.06 -22.62 -5.02
C GLY A 181 -10.79 -23.80 -4.36
N MET A 182 -11.48 -23.58 -3.26
CA MET A 182 -12.43 -24.54 -2.72
C MET A 182 -13.74 -24.62 -3.54
N ILE A 183 -14.09 -23.57 -4.30
CA ILE A 183 -15.34 -23.53 -5.07
C ILE A 183 -15.39 -24.63 -6.15
N PRO A 184 -14.34 -24.83 -6.98
CA PRO A 184 -14.29 -25.93 -7.96
C PRO A 184 -14.39 -27.34 -7.39
N LEU A 185 -14.15 -27.53 -6.09
CA LEU A 185 -14.23 -28.85 -5.44
C LEU A 185 -15.66 -29.28 -5.08
N LEU A 186 -16.59 -28.33 -4.93
CA LEU A 186 -17.97 -28.61 -4.51
C LEU A 186 -18.70 -29.59 -5.47
N PRO A 187 -18.63 -29.43 -6.81
CA PRO A 187 -19.30 -30.34 -7.73
C PRO A 187 -18.70 -31.75 -7.68
N VAL A 188 -17.36 -31.86 -7.68
CA VAL A 188 -16.61 -33.13 -7.71
C VAL A 188 -16.90 -34.00 -6.48
N SER A 189 -17.12 -33.39 -5.32
CA SER A 189 -17.50 -34.09 -4.09
C SER A 189 -18.94 -34.64 -4.13
N SER A 190 -19.86 -33.94 -4.81
CA SER A 190 -21.27 -34.31 -4.89
C SER A 190 -21.59 -35.36 -5.96
N SER A 191 -20.74 -35.48 -6.98
CA SER A 191 -20.84 -36.52 -8.01
C SER A 191 -20.46 -37.88 -7.43
N THR A 192 -21.41 -38.51 -6.74
CA THR A 192 -21.38 -39.94 -6.46
C THR A 192 -21.73 -40.66 -7.77
N PRO A 193 -20.90 -41.59 -8.30
CA PRO A 193 -21.36 -42.44 -9.39
C PRO A 193 -22.49 -43.31 -8.85
N GLY A 194 -23.70 -43.11 -9.38
CA GLY A 194 -24.81 -44.04 -9.15
C GLY A 194 -24.43 -45.42 -9.71
N PRO A 195 -24.90 -46.52 -9.09
CA PRO A 195 -24.57 -47.86 -9.54
C PRO A 195 -25.33 -48.17 -10.83
N PHE A 196 -24.67 -48.04 -11.98
CA PHE A 196 -25.07 -48.67 -13.23
C PHE A 196 -23.82 -49.15 -13.97
#